data_AF-A0A7W0Q964-F1
#
_entry.id   AF-A0A7W0Q964-F1
#
_cell.length_a   1.000
_cell.length_b   1.000
_cell.length_c   1.000
_cell.angle_alpha   90.00
_cell.angle_beta   90.00
_cell.angle_gamma   90.00
#
_symmetry.space_group_name_H-M   'P 1'
#
loop_
_entity.id
_entity.type
_entity.pdbx_description
1 polymer ?
#
loop_
_entity_poly.entity_id
_entity_poly.type
_entity_poly.pdbx_seq_one_letter_code
_entity_poly.pdbx_strand_id
1 'polypeptide(L)'
;MATCSSCNKSLATADVLYTEDAQPVCVGCSAQREIKRDEKNAARNIKMAGVTCLVAGLVGFAAFYINYGLFFYPAAIVSVASGLYAGQAMLTSDRFTAHMTSADKTITMVCAIGGLAIAAFETLVLGGYIDWRPRV
;
A
#
# COMPACT_ATOMS: atom_id res chain seq x y z
N MET A 1 -33.17 -23.31 16.33
CA MET A 1 -32.07 -22.45 16.82
C MET A 1 -30.93 -22.57 15.81
N ALA A 2 -30.40 -21.46 15.31
CA ALA A 2 -29.28 -21.49 14.38
C ALA A 2 -27.97 -21.73 15.16
N THR A 3 -27.00 -22.38 14.53
CA THR A 3 -25.67 -22.61 15.13
C THR A 3 -24.66 -21.79 14.33
N CYS A 4 -23.75 -21.10 15.02
CA CYS A 4 -22.70 -20.34 14.36
C CYS A 4 -21.78 -21.30 13.59
N SER A 5 -21.68 -21.12 12.27
CA SER A 5 -20.86 -21.95 11.38
C SER A 5 -19.36 -21.92 11.73
N SER A 6 -18.88 -20.91 12.46
CA SER A 6 -17.46 -20.73 12.78
C SER A 6 -17.05 -21.20 14.18
N CYS A 7 -17.95 -21.14 15.17
CA CYS A 7 -17.62 -21.48 16.57
C CYS A 7 -18.57 -22.50 17.20
N ASN A 8 -19.52 -23.02 16.41
CA ASN A 8 -20.51 -24.02 16.81
C ASN A 8 -21.37 -23.62 18.03
N LYS A 9 -21.37 -22.35 18.44
CA LYS A 9 -22.25 -21.85 19.50
C LYS A 9 -23.69 -21.74 19.01
N SER A 10 -24.63 -22.11 19.87
CA SER A 10 -26.05 -21.83 19.71
C SER A 10 -26.28 -20.32 19.63
N LEU A 11 -27.01 -19.87 18.61
CA LEU A 11 -27.39 -18.48 18.40
C LEU A 11 -28.83 -18.24 18.85
N ALA A 12 -29.04 -17.16 19.60
CA ALA A 12 -30.37 -16.60 19.80
C ALA A 12 -30.89 -16.03 18.48
N THR A 13 -32.20 -16.10 18.24
CA THR A 13 -32.83 -15.67 16.99
C THR A 13 -32.59 -14.20 16.65
N ALA A 14 -32.29 -13.36 17.65
CA ALA A 14 -31.99 -11.94 17.50
C ALA A 14 -30.53 -11.64 17.10
N ASP A 15 -29.60 -12.59 17.27
CA ASP A 15 -28.15 -12.38 17.11
C ASP A 15 -27.56 -13.13 15.89
N VAL A 16 -28.40 -13.57 14.96
CA VAL A 16 -27.97 -14.29 13.75
C VAL A 16 -27.56 -13.27 12.69
N LEU A 17 -26.25 -13.16 12.44
CA LEU A 17 -25.71 -12.48 11.26
C LEU A 17 -25.44 -13.51 10.16
N TYR A 18 -25.43 -13.06 8.92
CA TYR A 18 -25.11 -13.89 7.76
C TYR A 18 -23.81 -13.44 7.09
N THR A 19 -23.01 -14.40 6.63
CA THR A 19 -21.86 -14.12 5.78
C THR A 19 -22.28 -13.84 4.33
N GLU A 20 -21.34 -13.42 3.49
CA GLU A 20 -21.57 -13.29 2.03
C GLU A 20 -22.07 -14.61 1.40
N ASP A 21 -21.64 -15.76 1.93
CA ASP A 21 -22.12 -17.10 1.52
C ASP A 21 -23.45 -17.54 2.18
N ALA A 22 -24.20 -16.61 2.78
CA ALA A 22 -25.45 -16.86 3.52
C ALA A 22 -25.33 -17.88 4.68
N GLN A 23 -24.14 -18.06 5.26
CA GLN A 23 -23.93 -18.91 6.43
C GLN A 23 -24.23 -18.16 7.74
N PRO A 24 -24.93 -18.76 8.72
CA PRO A 24 -25.20 -18.12 10.00
C PRO A 24 -23.94 -18.01 10.86
N VAL A 25 -23.69 -16.82 11.43
CA VAL A 25 -22.50 -16.50 12.23
C VAL A 25 -22.89 -15.59 13.40
N CYS A 26 -22.20 -15.73 14.54
CA CYS A 26 -22.39 -14.86 15.70
C CYS A 26 -21.72 -13.50 15.54
N VAL A 27 -22.21 -12.49 16.26
CA VAL A 27 -21.63 -11.12 16.28
C VAL A 27 -20.11 -11.12 16.47
N GLY A 28 -19.60 -11.92 17.42
CA GLY A 28 -18.15 -12.00 17.66
C GLY A 28 -17.34 -12.60 16.50
N CYS A 29 -17.85 -13.63 15.84
CA CYS A 29 -17.18 -14.24 14.68
C CYS A 29 -17.31 -13.38 13.42
N SER A 30 -18.41 -12.62 13.28
CA SER A 30 -18.60 -11.64 12.21
C SER A 30 -17.60 -10.48 12.35
N ALA A 31 -17.51 -9.88 13.54
CA ALA A 31 -16.55 -8.81 13.83
C ALA A 31 -15.09 -9.25 13.61
N GLN A 32 -14.72 -10.48 14.01
CA GLN A 32 -13.38 -11.00 13.74
C GLN A 32 -13.09 -11.20 12.24
N ARG A 33 -14.09 -11.60 11.45
CA ARG A 33 -13.92 -11.71 9.99
C ARG A 33 -13.76 -10.34 9.34
N GLU A 34 -14.50 -9.34 9.80
CA GLU A 34 -14.41 -7.96 9.32
C GLU A 34 -13.02 -7.37 9.61
N ILE A 35 -12.52 -7.51 10.84
CA ILE A 35 -11.16 -7.08 11.21
C ILE A 35 -10.10 -7.74 10.31
N LYS A 36 -10.19 -9.05 10.07
CA LYS A 36 -9.25 -9.75 9.17
C LYS A 36 -9.35 -9.28 7.72
N ARG A 37 -10.54 -8.89 7.25
CA ARG A 37 -10.74 -8.34 5.90
C ARG A 37 -10.08 -6.97 5.79
N ASP A 38 -10.27 -6.11 6.78
CA ASP A 38 -9.68 -4.78 6.80
C ASP A 38 -8.15 -4.83 6.89
N GLU A 39 -7.60 -5.75 7.67
CA GLU A 39 -6.15 -5.99 7.72
C GLU A 39 -5.57 -6.44 6.37
N LYS A 40 -6.28 -7.31 5.65
CA LYS A 40 -5.89 -7.72 4.29
C LYS A 40 -5.97 -6.57 3.29
N ASN A 41 -6.99 -5.72 3.40
CA ASN A 41 -7.12 -4.53 2.57
C ASN A 41 -6.00 -3.53 2.86
N ALA A 42 -5.65 -3.34 4.14
CA ALA A 42 -4.51 -2.52 4.53
C ALA A 42 -3.20 -3.05 3.95
N ALA A 43 -2.96 -4.36 4.02
CA ALA A 43 -1.80 -5.01 3.40
C ALA A 43 -1.71 -4.76 1.89
N ARG A 44 -2.85 -4.85 1.19
CA ARG A 44 -2.94 -4.54 -0.25
C ARG A 44 -2.63 -3.07 -0.54
N ASN A 45 -3.12 -2.15 0.29
CA ASN A 45 -2.86 -0.72 0.14
C ASN A 45 -1.38 -0.38 0.38
N ILE A 46 -0.71 -1.03 1.33
CA ILE A 46 0.73 -0.89 1.56
C ILE A 46 1.52 -1.34 0.33
N LYS A 47 1.16 -2.50 -0.25
CA LYS A 47 1.76 -2.97 -1.51
C LYS A 47 1.56 -1.97 -2.65
N MET A 48 0.33 -1.49 -2.82
CA MET A 48 0.04 -0.50 -3.86
C MET A 48 0.82 0.79 -3.63
N ALA A 49 0.95 1.27 -2.40
CA ALA A 49 1.74 2.46 -2.10
C ALA A 49 3.21 2.32 -2.52
N GLY A 50 3.84 1.16 -2.28
CA GLY A 50 5.20 0.90 -2.76
C GLY A 50 5.31 0.96 -4.29
N VAL A 51 4.35 0.36 -5.01
CA VAL A 51 4.30 0.41 -6.49
C VAL A 51 4.03 1.83 -6.99
N THR A 52 3.09 2.55 -6.36
CA THR A 52 2.76 3.93 -6.69
C THR A 52 3.95 4.85 -6.49
N CYS A 53 4.78 4.61 -5.46
CA CYS A 53 6.02 5.35 -5.24
C CYS A 53 6.97 5.24 -6.44
N LEU A 54 7.19 4.03 -6.94
CA LEU A 54 8.04 3.78 -8.11
C LEU A 54 7.44 4.38 -9.38
N VAL A 55 6.15 4.17 -9.64
CA VAL A 55 5.47 4.69 -10.84
C VAL A 55 5.48 6.22 -10.83
N ALA A 56 5.16 6.85 -9.70
CA ALA A 56 5.19 8.31 -9.57
C ALA A 56 6.62 8.85 -9.76
N GLY A 57 7.64 8.18 -9.24
CA GLY A 57 9.04 8.54 -9.49
C GLY A 57 9.39 8.46 -10.98
N LEU A 58 9.04 7.37 -11.66
CA LEU A 58 9.28 7.23 -13.11
C LEU A 58 8.51 8.27 -13.94
N VAL A 59 7.29 8.63 -13.55
CA VAL A 59 6.52 9.69 -14.20
C VAL A 59 7.17 11.06 -13.97
N GLY A 60 7.67 11.32 -12.76
CA GLY A 60 8.48 12.51 -12.45
C GLY A 60 9.70 12.60 -13.36
N PHE A 61 10.42 11.49 -13.52
CA PHE A 61 11.62 11.42 -14.34
C PHE A 61 11.34 11.71 -15.80
N ALA A 62 10.28 11.09 -16.34
CA ALA A 62 9.83 11.32 -17.71
C ALA A 62 9.38 12.77 -17.93
N ALA A 63 8.64 13.34 -16.98
CA ALA A 63 8.20 14.74 -17.03
C ALA A 63 9.38 15.72 -16.99
N PHE A 64 10.41 15.42 -16.18
CA PHE A 64 11.66 16.16 -16.14
C PHE A 64 12.38 16.12 -17.49
N TYR A 65 12.47 14.95 -18.12
CA TYR A 65 13.13 14.78 -19.42
C TYR A 65 12.46 15.56 -20.56
N ILE A 66 11.12 15.65 -20.55
CA ILE A 66 10.33 16.35 -21.58
C ILE A 66 10.22 17.87 -21.26
N ASN A 67 10.88 18.36 -20.20
CA ASN A 67 10.74 19.73 -19.68
C ASN A 67 9.28 20.12 -19.36
N TYR A 68 8.45 19.13 -19.03
CA TYR A 68 7.04 19.35 -18.71
C TYR A 68 6.88 19.55 -17.20
N GLY A 69 7.29 20.73 -16.73
CA GLY A 69 7.38 21.06 -15.29
C GLY A 69 6.05 20.97 -14.52
N LEU A 70 4.90 21.01 -15.20
CA LEU A 70 3.58 20.97 -14.55
C LEU A 70 3.28 19.63 -13.85
N PHE A 71 3.81 18.51 -14.37
CA PHE A 71 3.58 17.17 -13.81
C PHE A 71 4.68 16.72 -12.85
N PHE A 72 5.82 17.42 -12.83
CA PHE A 72 6.97 17.05 -12.01
C PHE A 72 6.69 17.16 -10.50
N TYR A 73 6.25 18.33 -10.04
CA TYR A 73 6.03 18.57 -8.60
C TYR A 73 4.96 17.65 -7.97
N PRO A 74 3.79 17.43 -8.60
CA PRO A 74 2.81 16.47 -8.07
C PRO A 74 3.35 15.05 -8.00
N ALA A 75 4.08 14.60 -9.03
CA ALA A 75 4.66 13.26 -9.08
C ALA A 75 5.71 13.05 -7.98
N ALA A 76 6.57 14.04 -7.73
CA ALA A 76 7.54 14.02 -6.65
C ALA A 76 6.87 13.93 -5.27
N ILE A 77 5.84 14.74 -5.02
CA ILE A 77 5.10 14.72 -3.75
C ILE A 77 4.42 13.37 -3.54
N VAL A 78 3.74 12.84 -4.56
CA VAL A 78 3.07 11.53 -4.49
C VAL A 78 4.09 10.42 -4.26
N SER A 79 5.23 10.45 -4.95
CA SER A 79 6.30 9.46 -4.78
C SER A 79 6.84 9.46 -3.36
N VAL A 80 7.18 10.63 -2.80
CA VAL A 80 7.70 10.75 -1.44
C VAL A 80 6.66 10.33 -0.40
N ALA A 81 5.41 10.81 -0.51
CA ALA A 81 4.35 10.48 0.45
C ALA A 81 4.04 8.98 0.46
N SER A 82 3.92 8.35 -0.71
CA SER A 82 3.67 6.91 -0.84
C SER A 82 4.85 6.06 -0.40
N GLY A 83 6.09 6.49 -0.68
CA GLY A 83 7.32 5.84 -0.22
C GLY A 83 7.47 5.86 1.30
N LEU A 84 7.22 7.01 1.94
CA LEU A 84 7.25 7.14 3.40
C LEU A 84 6.16 6.30 4.06
N TYR A 85 4.94 6.33 3.54
CA TYR A 85 3.84 5.50 4.05
C TYR A 85 4.17 4.01 3.95
N ALA A 86 4.66 3.54 2.79
CA ALA A 86 5.04 2.14 2.60
C ALA A 86 6.21 1.74 3.52
N GLY A 87 7.24 2.59 3.63
CA GLY A 87 8.40 2.35 4.50
C GLY A 87 8.01 2.29 5.98
N GLN A 88 7.24 3.25 6.46
CA GLN A 88 6.79 3.27 7.86
C GLN A 88 5.90 2.06 8.17
N ALA A 89 4.94 1.74 7.29
CA ALA A 89 4.07 0.58 7.48
C ALA A 89 4.86 -0.74 7.51
N MET A 90 5.95 -0.84 6.76
CA MET A 90 6.83 -2.02 6.78
C MET A 90 7.68 -2.14 8.04
N LEU A 91 7.97 -1.02 8.72
CA LEU A 91 8.78 -0.99 9.94
C LEU A 91 7.97 -1.13 11.24
N THR A 92 6.74 -0.60 11.28
CA THR A 92 5.95 -0.51 12.52
C THR A 92 4.73 -1.44 12.56
N SER A 93 4.27 -1.93 11.41
CA SER A 93 2.94 -2.53 11.30
C SER A 93 2.97 -4.03 10.99
N ASP A 94 3.61 -4.80 11.87
CA ASP A 94 3.70 -6.27 11.78
C ASP A 94 2.34 -6.95 11.62
N ARG A 95 1.29 -6.38 12.22
CA ARG A 95 -0.09 -6.87 12.14
C ARG A 95 -0.62 -6.88 10.70
N PHE A 96 -0.30 -5.88 9.88
CA PHE A 96 -0.78 -5.80 8.50
C PHE A 96 0.18 -6.50 7.53
N THR A 97 1.50 -6.37 7.76
CA THR A 97 2.50 -7.02 6.91
C THR A 97 2.50 -8.54 7.08
N ALA A 98 1.94 -9.10 8.17
CA ALA A 98 1.72 -10.54 8.34
C ALA A 98 0.83 -11.16 7.25
N HIS A 99 -0.05 -10.38 6.63
CA HIS A 99 -0.91 -10.83 5.53
C HIS A 99 -0.22 -10.76 4.15
N MET A 100 1.03 -10.25 4.08
CA MET A 100 1.82 -10.15 2.85
C MET A 100 2.78 -11.33 2.73
N THR A 101 2.95 -11.84 1.50
CA THR A 101 3.99 -12.84 1.23
C THR A 101 5.39 -12.22 1.33
N SER A 102 6.42 -13.05 1.55
CA SER A 102 7.82 -12.57 1.56
C SER A 102 8.20 -11.88 0.25
N ALA A 103 7.67 -12.36 -0.89
CA ALA A 103 7.86 -11.73 -2.19
C ALA A 103 7.19 -10.34 -2.25
N ASP A 104 5.95 -10.20 -1.77
CA ASP A 104 5.25 -8.91 -1.74
C ASP A 104 5.96 -7.88 -0.87
N LYS A 105 6.52 -8.32 0.26
CA LYS A 105 7.33 -7.46 1.14
C LYS A 105 8.57 -6.93 0.43
N THR A 106 9.32 -7.82 -0.23
CA THR A 106 10.50 -7.44 -1.01
C THR A 106 10.14 -6.49 -2.15
N ILE A 107 9.10 -6.80 -2.93
CA ILE A 107 8.64 -5.94 -4.04
C ILE A 107 8.27 -4.55 -3.51
N THR A 108 7.52 -4.48 -2.42
CA THR A 108 7.08 -3.20 -1.83
C THR A 108 8.29 -2.36 -1.39
N MET A 109 9.27 -2.97 -0.72
CA MET A 109 10.51 -2.28 -0.34
C MET A 109 11.34 -1.84 -1.55
N VAL A 110 11.54 -2.73 -2.53
CA VAL A 110 12.35 -2.42 -3.73
C VAL A 110 11.69 -1.30 -4.52
N CYS A 111 10.37 -1.32 -4.70
CA CYS A 111 9.64 -0.26 -5.38
C CYS A 111 9.69 1.06 -4.59
N ALA A 112 9.52 1.03 -3.26
CA ALA A 112 9.61 2.23 -2.43
C ALA A 112 11.04 2.85 -2.45
N ILE A 113 12.08 2.03 -2.28
CA ILE A 113 13.48 2.48 -2.34
C ILE A 113 13.81 3.02 -3.74
N GLY A 114 13.42 2.29 -4.80
CA GLY A 114 13.66 2.71 -6.18
C GLY A 114 12.96 4.03 -6.52
N GLY A 115 11.69 4.20 -6.14
CA GLY A 115 10.95 5.43 -6.36
C GLY A 115 11.55 6.63 -5.62
N LEU A 116 11.90 6.45 -4.34
CA LEU A 116 12.57 7.48 -3.55
C LEU A 116 13.95 7.84 -4.09
N ALA A 117 14.72 6.86 -4.57
CA ALA A 117 16.03 7.10 -5.17
C ALA A 117 15.92 7.93 -6.46
N ILE A 118 14.91 7.66 -7.29
CA ILE A 118 14.62 8.44 -8.51
C ILE A 118 14.23 9.88 -8.15
N ALA A 119 13.30 10.06 -7.20
CA ALA A 119 12.90 11.40 -6.74
C ALA A 119 14.07 12.18 -6.11
N ALA A 120 14.95 11.51 -5.35
CA ALA A 120 16.16 12.11 -4.81
C ALA A 120 17.14 12.53 -5.91
N PHE A 121 17.32 11.69 -6.93
CA PHE A 121 18.16 12.02 -8.08
C PHE A 121 17.63 13.26 -8.82
N GLU A 122 16.34 13.30 -9.13
CA GLU A 122 15.70 14.43 -9.82
C GLU A 122 15.86 15.75 -9.07
N THR A 123 15.65 15.72 -7.74
CA THR A 123 15.79 16.92 -6.90
C THR A 123 17.24 17.41 -6.83
N LEU A 124 18.23 16.50 -6.81
CA LEU A 124 19.65 16.86 -6.87
C LEU A 124 20.04 17.46 -8.22
N VAL A 125 19.49 16.94 -9.32
CA VAL A 125 19.69 17.50 -10.67
C VAL A 125 19.09 18.90 -10.78
N LEU A 126 17.84 19.09 -10.35
CA LEU A 126 17.19 20.41 -10.33
C LEU A 126 17.90 21.42 -9.43
N GLY A 127 18.45 20.96 -8.31
CA GLY A 127 19.25 21.78 -7.40
C GLY A 127 20.62 22.18 -7.94
N GLY A 128 21.02 21.70 -9.13
CA GLY A 128 22.31 22.00 -9.75
C GLY A 128 23.50 21.28 -9.11
N TYR A 129 23.24 20.29 -8.24
CA TYR A 129 24.30 19.49 -7.61
C TYR A 129 24.81 18.37 -8.53
N ILE A 130 23.98 17.94 -9.48
CA ILE A 130 24.32 16.95 -10.51
C ILE A 130 24.09 17.60 -11.87
N ASP A 131 25.16 17.70 -12.67
CA ASP A 131 25.07 18.24 -14.02
C ASP A 131 24.53 17.17 -14.98
N TRP A 132 23.21 17.12 -15.14
CA TRP A 132 22.54 16.27 -16.12
C TRP A 132 22.29 17.07 -17.40
N ARG A 133 23.33 17.21 -18.21
CA ARG A 133 23.18 17.63 -19.60
C ARG A 133 23.21 16.39 -20.46
N PRO A 134 22.14 16.05 -21.22
CA PRO A 134 22.28 15.05 -22.26
C PRO A 134 23.40 15.55 -23.19
N ARG A 135 24.49 14.78 -23.28
CA ARG A 135 25.54 15.03 -24.26
C ARG A 135 24.93 14.74 -25.62
N VAL A 136 24.37 15.77 -26.24
CA VAL A 136 24.00 15.76 -27.67
C VAL A 136 25.25 16.13 -28.46
#